data_AF-A0A967I0M7-F1
#
_entry.id   AF-A0A967I0M7-F1
#
_cell.length_a   1.000
_cell.length_b   1.000
_cell.length_c   1.000
_cell.angle_alpha   90.00
_cell.angle_beta   90.00
_cell.angle_gamma   90.00
#
_symmetry.space_group_name_H-M   'P 1'
#
loop_
_entity.id
_entity.type
_entity.pdbx_description
1 polymer ?
#
loop_
_entity_poly.entity_id
_entity_poly.type
_entity_poly.pdbx_seq_one_letter_code
_entity_poly.pdbx_strand_id
1 'polypeptide(L)' 'MGRKITVILRDGTELTYKNARVVEGNKTWIYQVNKNERPEELLAFIDPNHIRKLYAEED' A
#
# COMPACT_ATOMS: atom_id res chain seq x y z
N MET A 1 9.13 10.78 -8.97
CA MET A 1 9.49 10.92 -7.56
C MET A 1 8.26 10.80 -6.67
N GLY A 2 7.68 9.60 -6.69
CA GLY A 2 6.48 9.24 -5.95
C GLY A 2 6.58 7.78 -5.53
N ARG A 3 6.29 7.48 -4.26
CA ARG A 3 6.43 6.13 -3.71
C ARG A 3 5.39 5.19 -4.28
N LYS A 4 5.82 4.05 -4.81
CA LYS A 4 4.95 3.00 -5.36
C LYS A 4 4.96 1.79 -4.43
N ILE A 5 3.77 1.30 -4.07
CA ILE A 5 3.59 0.11 -3.25
C ILE A 5 2.98 -0.99 -4.11
N THR A 6 3.60 -2.16 -4.16
CA THR A 6 3.06 -3.35 -4.83
C THR A 6 2.81 -4.43 -3.79
N VAL A 7 1.60 -4.97 -3.75
CA VAL A 7 1.18 -6.04 -2.85
C VAL A 7 0.77 -7.25 -3.67
N ILE A 8 1.43 -8.38 -3.41
CA ILE A 8 1.08 -9.68 -4.01
C ILE A 8 0.32 -10.47 -2.95
N LEU A 9 -0.94 -10.80 -3.23
CA LEU A 9 -1.79 -11.62 -2.38
C LEU A 9 -1.46 -13.12 -2.56
N ARG A 10 -1.90 -13.93 -1.59
CA ARG A 10 -1.67 -15.38 -1.60
C ARG A 10 -2.36 -16.11 -2.75
N ASP A 11 -3.48 -15.60 -3.23
CA ASP A 11 -4.19 -16.18 -4.39
C ASP A 11 -3.49 -15.89 -5.73
N GLY A 12 -2.51 -14.98 -5.74
CA GLY A 12 -1.78 -14.55 -6.94
C GLY A 12 -2.18 -13.17 -7.45
N THR A 13 -3.23 -12.55 -6.88
CA THR A 13 -3.61 -11.17 -7.20
C THR A 13 -2.50 -10.17 -6.87
N GLU A 14 -2.19 -9.29 -7.82
CA GLU A 14 -1.23 -8.20 -7.65
C GLU A 14 -1.96 -6.85 -7.61
N LEU A 15 -1.71 -6.07 -6.55
CA LEU A 15 -2.27 -4.75 -6.33
C LEU A 15 -1.15 -3.72 -6.31
N THR A 16 -1.22 -2.70 -7.17
CA THR A 16 -0.21 -1.65 -7.26
C THR A 16 -0.82 -0.29 -6.94
N TYR A 17 -0.20 0.44 -6.00
CA TYR A 17 -0.61 1.75 -5.54
C TYR A 17 0.51 2.76 -5.80
N LYS A 18 0.20 3.89 -6.43
CA LYS A 18 1.15 4.97 -6.72
C LYS A 18 0.95 6.11 -5.73
N ASN A 19 2.03 6.81 -5.39
CA ASN A 19 2.05 7.83 -4.35
C ASN A 19 1.40 7.32 -3.06
N ALA A 20 1.80 6.13 -2.63
CA ALA A 20 1.16 5.45 -1.50
C ALA A 20 2.17 5.13 -0.40
N ARG A 21 1.66 5.08 0.82
CA ARG A 21 2.38 4.68 2.02
C ARG A 21 1.71 3.48 2.64
N VAL A 22 2.51 2.49 3.03
CA VAL A 22 2.07 1.37 3.84
C VAL A 22 2.27 1.67 5.32
N VAL A 23 1.27 1.33 6.13
CA VAL A 23 1.37 1.28 7.59
C VAL A 23 1.07 -0.16 8.02
N GLU A 24 2.10 -0.82 8.52
CA GLU A 24 2.03 -2.21 9.00
C GLU A 24 1.71 -2.22 10.51
N GLY A 25 0.68 -2.97 10.88
CA GLY A 25 0.28 -3.21 12.28
C GLY A 25 -0.44 -4.56 12.39
N ASN A 26 -1.48 -4.65 13.22
CA ASN A 26 -2.36 -5.84 13.20
C ASN A 26 -2.98 -6.09 11.80
N LYS A 27 -3.07 -5.03 10.98
CA LYS A 27 -3.54 -5.05 9.61
C LYS A 27 -2.64 -4.19 8.74
N THR A 28 -2.61 -4.45 7.43
CA THR A 28 -1.83 -3.66 6.47
C THR A 28 -2.72 -2.59 5.86
N TRP A 29 -2.37 -1.33 6.13
CA TRP A 29 -3.11 -0.16 5.64
C TRP A 29 -2.30 0.52 4.55
N ILE A 30 -2.95 0.90 3.45
CA ILE A 30 -2.33 1.61 2.34
C ILE A 30 -3.02 2.95 2.18
N TYR A 31 -2.26 4.02 2.38
CA TYR A 31 -2.74 5.40 2.29
C TYR A 31 -2.19 6.08 1.05
N GLN A 32 -2.98 6.94 0.43
CA GLN A 32 -2.51 7.87 -0.59
C GLN A 32 -1.76 9.02 0.08
N VAL A 33 -0.53 9.22 -0.37
CA VAL A 33 0.31 10.35 0.01
C VAL A 33 0.15 11.42 -1.06
N ASN A 34 -0.80 12.32 -0.86
CA ASN A 34 -0.91 13.53 -1.66
C ASN A 34 -0.22 14.69 -0.92
N LYS A 35 0.77 15.34 -1.56
CA LYS A 35 1.51 16.46 -0.93
C LYS A 35 0.64 17.70 -0.69
N ASN A 36 -0.48 17.80 -1.39
CA ASN A 36 -1.32 19.00 -1.42
C ASN A 36 -2.65 18.85 -0.66
N GLU A 37 -3.07 17.63 -0.34
CA GLU A 37 -4.36 17.37 0.30
C GLU A 37 -4.13 16.54 1.56
N ARG A 38 -4.39 17.14 2.71
CA ARG A 38 -4.59 16.43 3.98
C ARG A 38 -6.09 16.44 4.27
N PRO A 39 -6.67 15.33 4.74
CA PRO A 39 -6.01 14.12 5.28
C PRO A 39 -5.56 13.09 4.22
N GLU A 40 -4.62 12.20 4.60
CA GLU A 40 -4.20 11.04 3.79
C GLU A 40 -5.42 10.13 3.53
N GLU A 41 -5.72 9.82 2.27
CA GLU A 41 -6.87 8.98 1.89
C GLU A 41 -6.53 7.49 2.04
N LEU A 42 -7.41 6.71 2.67
CA LEU A 42 -7.24 5.25 2.75
C LEU A 42 -7.57 4.60 1.40
N LEU A 43 -6.58 4.03 0.74
CA LEU A 43 -6.75 3.33 -0.54
C LEU A 43 -7.14 1.88 -0.36
N ALA A 44 -6.50 1.19 0.61
CA ALA A 44 -6.74 -0.22 0.82
C ALA A 44 -6.44 -0.67 2.24
N PHE A 45 -7.12 -1.74 2.61
CA PHE A 45 -6.99 -2.41 3.88
C PHE A 45 -6.92 -3.91 3.63
N ILE A 46 -5.80 -4.52 3.99
CA ILE A 46 -5.48 -5.90 3.64
C ILE A 46 -5.07 -6.65 4.90
N ASP A 47 -5.62 -7.85 5.08
CA ASP A 47 -5.17 -8.73 6.14
C ASP A 47 -3.74 -9.22 5.84
N PRO A 48 -2.77 -9.06 6.75
CA PRO A 48 -1.38 -9.43 6.50
C PRO A 48 -1.23 -10.94 6.24
N ASN A 49 -2.14 -11.79 6.74
CA ASN A 49 -2.12 -13.22 6.44
C ASN A 49 -2.51 -13.51 4.99
N HIS A 50 -3.22 -12.62 4.32
CA HIS A 50 -3.54 -12.73 2.89
C HIS A 50 -2.44 -12.17 1.99
N ILE A 51 -1.44 -11.49 2.56
CA ILE A 51 -0.31 -10.96 1.80
C ILE A 51 0.76 -12.04 1.67
N ARG A 52 1.21 -12.26 0.43
CA ARG A 52 2.35 -13.12 0.13
C ARG A 52 3.65 -12.32 0.10
N LYS A 53 3.64 -11.16 -0.55
CA LYS A 53 4.78 -10.23 -0.61
C LYS A 53 4.31 -8.78 -0.68
N LEU A 54 5.10 -7.89 -0.10
CA LEU A 54 4.91 -6.45 -0.18
C LEU A 54 6.21 -5.79 -0.62
N TYR A 55 6.11 -4.89 -1.59
CA TYR A 55 7.22 -4.12 -2.13
C TYR A 55 6.90 -2.63 -2.04
N ALA A 56 7.88 -1.85 -1.62
CA ALA A 56 7.82 -0.39 -1.65
C ALA A 56 9.01 0.12 -2.46
N GLU A 57 8.73 0.70 -3.62
CA GLU A 57 9.70 1.37 -4.48
C GLU A 57 9.60 2.88 -4.23
N GLU A 58 10.70 3.52 -3.84
CA GLU A 58 10.83 4.98 -3.82
C GLU A 58 11.63 5.40 -5.06
N ASP A 59 11.03 6.27 -5.87
CA ASP A 59 11.57 6.84 -7.11
C ASP A 59 12.35 8.12 -6.84
#